data_AF-A0A939QVQ8-F1
#
_entry.id   AF-A0A939QVQ8-F1
#
_cell.length_a   1.000
_cell.length_b   1.000
_cell.length_c   1.000
_cell.angle_alpha   90.00
_cell.angle_beta   90.00
_cell.angle_gamma   90.00
#
_symmetry.space_group_name_H-M   'P 1'
#
loop_
_entity.id
_entity.type
_entity.pdbx_description
1 polymer ?
#
loop_
_entity_poly.entity_id
_entity_poly.type
_entity_poly.pdbx_seq_one_letter_code
_entity_poly.pdbx_strand_id
1 'polypeptide(L)'
;MNRASSVDGLVKEAEDRKVRTRVAEARAEVLPRHELLDGLQVLIRAKVWWIENFSVGTRRRPDHEVSARRRELAVLVQASDLIAGRPEGGGQGDAAGP
;
A
#
# COMPACT_ATOMS: atom_id res chain seq x y z
N MET A 1 -28.04 -23.54 16.87
CA MET A 1 -28.39 -22.25 16.23
C MET A 1 -27.09 -21.50 15.95
N ASN A 2 -26.63 -21.42 14.69
CA ASN A 2 -25.55 -20.52 14.27
C ASN A 2 -26.09 -19.59 13.18
N ARG A 3 -26.82 -18.54 13.58
CA ARG A 3 -27.26 -17.46 12.67
C ARG A 3 -26.17 -16.39 12.44
N ALA A 4 -25.13 -16.35 13.29
CA ALA A 4 -24.04 -15.37 13.19
C ALA A 4 -23.17 -15.58 11.94
N SER A 5 -22.86 -16.83 11.56
CA SER A 5 -21.98 -17.12 10.42
C SER A 5 -22.55 -16.79 9.04
N SER A 6 -23.88 -16.67 8.92
CA SER A 6 -24.54 -16.37 7.63
C SER A 6 -24.57 -14.89 7.33
N VAL A 7 -24.77 -14.02 8.33
CA VAL A 7 -24.84 -12.57 8.12
C VAL A 7 -23.44 -11.98 7.90
N ASP A 8 -22.46 -12.41 8.69
CA ASP A 8 -21.06 -11.96 8.54
C ASP A 8 -20.47 -12.38 7.18
N GLY A 9 -20.83 -13.59 6.70
CA GLY A 9 -20.48 -14.06 5.36
C GLY A 9 -21.09 -13.20 4.27
N LEU A 10 -22.38 -12.86 4.37
CA LEU A 10 -23.07 -11.98 3.43
C LEU A 10 -22.48 -10.56 3.38
N VAL A 11 -22.08 -10.02 4.55
CA VAL A 11 -21.41 -8.70 4.62
C VAL A 11 -20.07 -8.73 3.91
N LYS A 12 -19.23 -9.73 4.20
CA LYS A 12 -17.92 -9.88 3.56
C LYS A 12 -18.05 -10.07 2.04
N GLU A 13 -18.98 -10.90 1.58
CA GLU A 13 -19.23 -11.09 0.15
C GLU A 13 -19.68 -9.80 -0.54
N ALA A 14 -20.51 -8.99 0.13
CA ALA A 14 -20.93 -7.70 -0.37
C ALA A 14 -19.76 -6.70 -0.45
N GLU A 15 -18.86 -6.69 0.54
CA GLU A 15 -17.64 -5.89 0.53
C GLU A 15 -16.68 -6.32 -0.58
N ASP A 16 -16.41 -7.62 -0.71
CA ASP A 16 -15.54 -8.17 -1.75
C ASP A 16 -16.08 -7.88 -3.15
N ARG A 17 -17.41 -7.87 -3.32
CA ARG A 17 -18.05 -7.49 -4.58
C ARG A 17 -17.82 -6.01 -4.88
N LYS A 18 -18.01 -5.12 -3.90
CA LYS A 18 -17.75 -3.68 -4.06
C LYS A 18 -16.30 -3.43 -4.45
N VAL A 19 -15.35 -4.08 -3.77
CA VAL A 19 -13.91 -3.97 -4.10
C VAL A 19 -13.65 -4.44 -5.53
N ARG A 20 -14.18 -5.61 -5.92
CA ARG A 20 -14.03 -6.13 -7.29
C ARG A 20 -14.58 -5.17 -8.33
N THR A 21 -15.75 -4.59 -8.11
CA THR A 21 -16.34 -3.60 -9.01
C THR A 21 -15.44 -2.36 -9.14
N ARG A 22 -14.99 -1.77 -8.03
CA ARG A 22 -14.13 -0.58 -8.07
C ARG A 22 -12.78 -0.84 -8.74
N VAL A 23 -12.20 -2.02 -8.52
CA VAL A 23 -10.97 -2.44 -9.20
C VAL A 23 -11.19 -2.59 -10.71
N ALA A 24 -12.34 -3.15 -11.13
CA ALA A 24 -12.68 -3.27 -12.54
C ALA A 24 -12.86 -1.90 -13.21
N GLU A 25 -13.56 -0.98 -12.55
CA GLU A 25 -13.73 0.41 -13.02
C GLU A 25 -12.37 1.12 -13.17
N ALA A 26 -11.49 1.01 -12.17
CA ALA A 26 -10.15 1.61 -12.22
C ALA A 26 -9.25 1.04 -13.32
N ARG A 27 -9.45 -0.24 -13.70
CA ARG A 27 -8.70 -0.88 -14.80
C ARG A 27 -9.13 -0.43 -16.19
N ALA A 28 -10.32 0.16 -16.32
CA ALA A 28 -10.78 0.68 -17.61
C ALA A 28 -9.95 1.89 -18.05
N GLU A 29 -9.33 2.59 -17.10
CA GLU A 29 -8.41 3.70 -17.35
C GLU A 29 -6.99 3.17 -17.58
N VAL A 30 -6.50 3.32 -18.83
CA VAL A 30 -5.15 2.93 -19.20
C VAL A 30 -4.26 4.16 -19.12
N LEU A 31 -3.50 4.27 -18.04
CA LEU A 31 -2.55 5.36 -17.84
C LEU A 31 -1.21 5.06 -18.55
N PRO A 32 -0.64 6.03 -19.28
CA PRO A 32 0.71 5.88 -19.81
C PRO A 32 1.73 5.78 -18.68
N ARG A 33 2.88 5.18 -18.98
CA ARG A 33 3.94 4.90 -17.99
C ARG A 33 4.35 6.12 -17.15
N HIS A 34 4.46 7.30 -17.76
CA HIS A 34 4.87 8.51 -17.04
C HIS A 34 3.81 8.96 -16.02
N GLU A 35 2.52 8.90 -16.38
CA GLU A 35 1.43 9.21 -15.45
C GLU A 35 1.34 8.21 -14.29
N LEU A 36 1.63 6.92 -14.54
CA LEU A 36 1.73 5.93 -13.46
C LEU A 36 2.85 6.28 -12.46
N LEU A 37 4.02 6.66 -12.97
CA LEU A 37 5.15 7.07 -12.13
C LEU A 37 4.84 8.36 -11.35
N ASP A 38 4.23 9.35 -11.99
CA ASP A 38 3.85 10.61 -11.34
C ASP A 38 2.80 10.37 -10.23
N GLY A 39 1.78 9.56 -10.51
CA GLY A 39 0.77 9.16 -9.53
C GLY A 39 1.38 8.42 -8.34
N LEU A 40 2.29 7.46 -8.59
CA LEU A 40 3.01 6.76 -7.53
C LEU A 40 3.87 7.72 -6.69
N GLN A 41 4.53 8.70 -7.30
CA GLN A 41 5.33 9.69 -6.56
C GLN A 41 4.47 10.56 -5.64
N VAL A 42 3.27 10.96 -6.08
CA VAL A 42 2.31 11.68 -5.22
C VAL A 42 1.91 10.82 -4.02
N LEU A 43 1.60 9.55 -4.24
CA LEU A 43 1.23 8.62 -3.16
C LEU A 43 2.40 8.38 -2.19
N ILE A 44 3.62 8.19 -2.70
CA ILE A 44 4.84 8.05 -1.89
C ILE A 44 5.02 9.25 -0.97
N ARG A 45 4.96 10.48 -1.52
CA ARG A 45 5.08 11.72 -0.74
C ARG A 45 4.01 11.81 0.34
N ALA A 46 2.76 11.47 0.03
CA ALA A 46 1.67 11.47 0.99
C ALA A 46 1.91 10.48 2.14
N LYS A 47 2.44 9.28 1.85
CA LYS A 47 2.79 8.29 2.89
C LYS A 47 3.97 8.74 3.74
N VAL A 48 5.02 9.29 3.13
CA VAL A 48 6.18 9.84 3.86
C VAL A 48 5.72 10.93 4.82
N TRP A 49 4.96 11.91 4.34
CA TRP A 49 4.43 12.98 5.17
C TRP A 49 3.60 12.42 6.33
N TRP A 50 2.72 11.45 6.08
CA TRP A 50 1.91 10.85 7.13
C TRP A 50 2.80 10.17 8.19
N ILE A 51 3.80 9.41 7.79
CA ILE A 51 4.70 8.71 8.72
C ILE A 51 5.49 9.72 9.56
N GLU A 52 6.02 10.79 8.95
CA GLU A 52 6.76 11.83 9.67
C GLU A 52 5.89 12.52 10.73
N ASN A 53 4.64 12.82 10.39
CA ASN A 53 3.74 13.57 11.28
C ASN A 53 3.10 12.70 12.38
N PHE A 54 2.97 11.39 12.16
CA PHE A 54 2.17 10.51 13.00
C PHE A 54 2.92 9.31 13.59
N SER A 55 4.23 9.14 13.31
CA SER A 55 5.01 8.05 13.94
C SER A 55 5.62 8.42 15.29
N VAL A 56 5.70 9.71 15.61
CA VAL A 56 6.36 10.24 16.81
C VAL A 56 5.61 11.44 17.40
N GLY A 57 5.96 11.84 18.63
CA GLY A 57 5.42 13.03 19.28
C GLY A 57 3.99 12.90 19.80
N THR A 58 3.34 14.04 20.07
CA THR A 58 2.00 14.11 20.69
C THR A 58 0.86 13.67 19.78
N ARG A 59 1.10 13.60 18.47
CA ARG A 59 0.14 13.11 17.47
C ARG A 59 0.42 11.67 17.04
N ARG A 60 1.30 10.96 17.74
CA ARG A 60 1.68 9.59 17.42
C ARG A 60 0.45 8.69 17.36
N ARG A 61 0.31 7.97 16.24
CA ARG A 61 -0.70 6.95 16.01
C ARG A 61 -0.23 5.60 16.59
N PRO A 62 -1.15 4.65 16.81
CA PRO A 62 -0.80 3.30 17.25
C PRO A 62 0.24 2.63 16.35
N ASP A 63 1.13 1.84 16.94
CA ASP A 63 2.27 1.23 16.22
C ASP A 63 1.85 0.31 15.07
N HIS A 64 0.70 -0.36 15.19
CA HIS A 64 0.18 -1.20 14.13
C HIS A 64 -0.25 -0.37 12.90
N GLU A 65 -0.79 0.83 13.10
CA GLU A 65 -1.11 1.74 11.99
C GLU A 65 0.18 2.24 11.31
N VAL A 66 1.17 2.67 12.11
CA VAL A 66 2.46 3.14 11.58
C VAL A 66 3.17 2.04 10.79
N SER A 67 3.14 0.81 11.31
CA SER A 67 3.71 -0.37 10.64
C SER A 67 2.99 -0.67 9.31
N ALA A 68 1.66 -0.59 9.29
CA ALA A 68 0.88 -0.74 8.07
C ALA A 68 1.25 0.34 7.03
N ARG A 69 1.38 1.61 7.44
CA ARG A 69 1.79 2.70 6.51
C ARG A 69 3.21 2.53 5.98
N ARG A 70 4.15 2.06 6.79
CA ARG A 70 5.52 1.73 6.33
C ARG A 70 5.51 0.62 5.28
N ARG A 71 4.68 -0.41 5.47
CA ARG A 71 4.51 -1.49 4.49
C ARG A 71 3.88 -0.98 3.19
N GLU A 72 2.84 -0.15 3.28
CA GLU A 72 2.24 0.51 2.11
C GLU A 72 3.27 1.36 1.34
N LEU A 73 4.11 2.13 2.05
CA LEU A 73 5.19 2.90 1.43
C LEU A 73 6.18 2.00 0.69
N ALA A 74 6.61 0.89 1.29
CA ALA A 74 7.51 -0.07 0.65
C ALA A 74 6.91 -0.63 -0.66
N VAL A 75 5.62 -0.97 -0.67
CA VAL A 75 4.91 -1.43 -1.88
C VAL A 75 4.92 -0.37 -2.96
N LEU A 76 4.63 0.90 -2.62
CA LEU A 76 4.60 1.99 -3.60
C LEU A 76 5.97 2.27 -4.21
N VAL A 77 7.03 2.21 -3.40
CA VAL A 77 8.42 2.40 -3.88
C VAL A 77 8.82 1.27 -4.82
N GLN A 78 8.61 0.00 -4.43
CA GLN A 78 8.94 -1.15 -5.27
C GLN A 78 8.13 -1.15 -6.57
N ALA A 79 6.84 -0.81 -6.53
CA ALA A 79 6.02 -0.68 -7.73
C ALA A 79 6.56 0.41 -8.67
N SER A 80 6.98 1.55 -8.11
CA SER A 80 7.59 2.64 -8.88
C SER A 80 8.90 2.18 -9.54
N ASP A 81 9.75 1.47 -8.81
CA ASP A 81 11.03 0.96 -9.33
C ASP A 81 10.83 -0.08 -10.44
N LEU A 82 9.88 -1.00 -10.26
CA LEU A 82 9.49 -1.98 -11.28
C LEU A 82 9.03 -1.31 -12.58
N ILE A 83 8.15 -0.31 -12.49
CA ILE A 83 7.68 0.44 -13.66
C ILE A 83 8.82 1.28 -14.26
N ALA A 84 9.69 1.84 -13.41
CA ALA A 84 10.85 2.62 -13.82
C ALA A 84 11.93 1.76 -14.54
N GLY A 85 11.86 0.43 -14.42
CA GLY A 85 12.90 -0.47 -14.92
C GLY A 85 14.17 -0.42 -14.06
N ARG A 86 14.07 0.01 -12.80
CA ARG A 86 15.16 -0.09 -11.83
C ARG A 86 15.23 -1.54 -11.33
N PRO A 87 16.41 -2.16 -11.25
CA PRO A 87 16.55 -3.48 -10.66
C PRO A 87 16.07 -3.43 -9.21
N GLU A 88 15.37 -4.48 -8.76
CA GLU A 88 15.02 -4.63 -7.34
C GLU A 88 16.32 -4.57 -6.54
N GLY A 89 16.44 -3.58 -5.65
CA GLY A 89 17.64 -3.38 -4.85
C GLY A 89 18.01 -4.66 -4.10
N GLY A 90 19.04 -5.35 -4.61
CA GLY A 90 19.63 -6.51 -3.97
C GLY A 90 20.06 -6.15 -2.55
N GLY A 91 19.76 -7.07 -1.63
CA GLY A 91 19.85 -6.86 -0.19
C GLY A 91 21.18 -6.26 0.26
N GLN A 92 21.08 -5.20 1.07
CA GLN A 92 22.10 -4.89 2.06
C GLN A 92 22.08 -6.03 3.10
N GLY A 93 22.96 -7.01 2.92
CA GLY A 93 22.97 -8.22 3.74
C GLY A 93 24.27 -9.02 3.69
N ASP A 94 25.40 -8.39 3.38
CA ASP A 94 26.71 -8.89 3.82
C ASP A 94 27.28 -7.88 4.81
N ALA A 95 26.88 -8.08 6.07
CA ALA A 95 27.60 -7.55 7.22
C ALA A 95 28.49 -8.66 7.78
N ALA A 96 29.74 -8.28 8.07
CA ALA A 96 30.72 -8.89 8.99
C ALA A 96 32.06 -9.24 8.32
N GLY A 97 33.10 -8.49 8.69
CA GLY A 97 34.51 -8.77 8.41
C GLY A 97 35.07 -9.95 9.23
N PRO A 98 36.39 -10.06 9.44
CA PRO A 98 37.45 -9.05 9.30
C PRO A 98 38.17 -9.03 7.93
#